data_AF-A0A970CVM4-F1
#
_entry.id   AF-A0A970CVM4-F1
#
_cell.length_a   1.000
_cell.length_b   1.000
_cell.length_c   1.000
_cell.angle_alpha   90.00
_cell.angle_beta   90.00
_cell.angle_gamma   90.00
#
_symmetry.space_group_name_H-M   'P 1'
#
loop_
_entity.id
_entity.type
_entity.pdbx_description
1 polymer ?
#
loop_
_entity_poly.entity_id
_entity_poly.type
_entity_poly.pdbx_seq_one_letter_code
_entity_poly.pdbx_strand_id
1 'polypeptide(L)'
;MSHITGLFTRRAFNLEGILCGRLGNGKISRIYLLVKKDQRLDQIIKQLEKLYDVSEVLVCEDYNHKIFDDIHKLIRSDDVKK
;
A
#
# COMPACT_ATOMS: atom_id res chain seq x y z
N MET A 1 8.41 -7.35 -5.51
CA MET A 1 8.57 -6.06 -4.80
C MET A 1 9.09 -4.93 -5.68
N SER A 2 10.14 -5.10 -6.50
CA SER A 2 10.70 -3.97 -7.28
C SER A 2 9.74 -3.40 -8.35
N HIS A 3 8.76 -4.20 -8.82
CA HIS A 3 7.83 -3.77 -9.86
C HIS A 3 6.81 -2.74 -9.35
N ILE A 4 6.23 -2.99 -8.17
CA ILE A 4 5.28 -2.06 -7.55
C ILE A 4 5.99 -0.78 -7.13
N THR A 5 7.09 -0.87 -6.39
CA THR A 5 7.84 0.34 -5.96
C THR A 5 8.40 1.11 -7.16
N GLY A 6 8.85 0.41 -8.22
CA GLY A 6 9.35 1.02 -9.45
C GLY A 6 8.29 1.78 -10.25
N LEU A 7 7.02 1.39 -10.17
CA LEU A 7 5.89 2.12 -10.77
C LEU A 7 5.77 3.53 -10.17
N PHE A 8 5.96 3.66 -8.85
CA PHE A 8 5.88 4.93 -8.13
C PHE A 8 7.12 5.80 -8.33
N THR A 9 8.32 5.21 -8.40
CA THR A 9 9.57 5.95 -8.60
C THR A 9 9.67 6.60 -9.98
N ARG A 10 9.26 5.92 -11.06
CA ARG A 10 9.47 6.41 -12.44
C ARG A 10 8.47 7.46 -12.90
N ARG A 11 7.30 7.55 -12.26
CA ARG A 11 6.20 8.41 -12.72
C ARG A 11 5.96 9.63 -11.83
N ALA A 12 6.79 9.83 -10.80
CA ALA A 12 6.67 10.92 -9.83
C ALA A 12 5.25 11.01 -9.25
N PHE A 13 4.70 9.87 -8.84
CA PHE A 13 3.45 9.86 -8.10
C PHE A 13 3.71 10.26 -6.65
N ASN A 14 2.82 11.08 -6.08
CA ASN A 14 2.91 11.50 -4.70
C ASN A 14 2.50 10.35 -3.78
N LEU A 15 3.45 9.45 -3.51
CA LEU A 15 3.34 8.41 -2.51
C LEU A 15 3.71 8.99 -1.15
N GLU A 16 2.72 9.14 -0.28
CA GLU A 16 2.89 9.69 1.07
C GLU A 16 3.22 8.57 2.08
N GLY A 17 2.79 7.34 1.79
CA GLY A 17 3.05 6.21 2.67
C GLY A 17 2.89 4.86 1.98
N ILE A 18 3.64 3.87 2.45
CA ILE A 18 3.52 2.48 2.03
C ILE A 18 3.59 1.58 3.26
N LEU A 19 2.61 0.69 3.37
CA LEU A 19 2.60 -0.39 4.35
C LEU A 19 2.49 -1.70 3.59
N CYS A 20 3.28 -2.70 3.99
CA CYS A 20 3.23 -4.02 3.39
C CYS A 20 3.21 -5.07 4.50
N GLY A 21 2.19 -5.93 4.47
CA GLY A 21 2.04 -7.04 5.40
C GLY A 21 1.84 -8.35 4.64
N ARG A 22 2.32 -9.46 5.22
CA ARG A 22 2.02 -10.80 4.72
C ARG A 22 0.65 -11.23 5.21
N LEU A 23 -0.13 -11.91 4.37
CA LEU A 23 -1.44 -12.48 4.75
C LEU A 23 -1.36 -14.00 4.86
N GLY A 24 -2.03 -14.55 5.87
CA GLY A 24 -2.17 -16.00 6.08
C GLY A 24 -0.84 -16.74 6.12
N ASN A 25 -0.69 -17.75 5.27
CA ASN A 25 0.56 -18.54 5.14
C ASN A 25 1.71 -17.79 4.45
N GLY A 26 1.53 -16.50 4.15
CA GLY A 26 2.56 -15.64 3.59
C GLY A 26 2.85 -15.85 2.11
N LYS A 27 1.95 -16.53 1.38
CA LYS A 27 1.96 -16.59 -0.10
C LYS A 27 1.43 -15.31 -0.76
N ILE A 28 0.59 -14.56 -0.05
CA ILE A 28 0.02 -13.29 -0.51
C ILE A 28 0.51 -12.19 0.41
N SER A 29 0.83 -11.05 -0.16
CA SER A 29 1.11 -9.83 0.59
C SER A 29 0.03 -8.80 0.29
N ARG A 30 -0.35 -8.01 1.29
CA ARG A 30 -1.23 -6.86 1.12
C ARG A 30 -0.40 -5.60 1.27
N ILE A 31 -0.48 -4.74 0.28
CA ILE A 31 0.22 -3.47 0.24
C ILE A 31 -0.83 -2.37 0.32
N TYR A 32 -0.72 -1.51 1.32
CA TYR A 32 -1.50 -0.30 1.46
C TYR A 32 -0.65 0.87 0.98
N LEU A 33 -1.22 1.66 0.09
CA LEU A 33 -0.56 2.80 -0.53
C LEU A 33 -1.34 4.05 -0.20
N LEU A 34 -0.72 4.95 0.56
CA LEU A 34 -1.25 6.28 0.81
C LEU A 34 -0.75 7.20 -0.31
N VAL A 35 -1.67 7.63 -1.15
CA VAL A 35 -1.38 8.47 -2.31
C VAL A 35 -2.28 9.69 -2.31
N LYS A 36 -1.73 10.82 -2.74
CA LYS A 36 -2.55 12.01 -2.95
C LYS A 36 -3.53 11.75 -4.10
N LYS A 37 -4.82 12.03 -3.88
CA LYS A 37 -5.84 11.94 -4.93
C LYS A 37 -5.61 13.03 -5.96
N ASP A 38 -4.96 12.67 -7.06
CA ASP A 38 -4.75 13.52 -8.23
C ASP A 38 -5.41 12.91 -9.48
N GLN A 39 -5.39 13.64 -10.60
CA GLN A 39 -5.97 13.19 -11.86
C GLN A 39 -5.30 11.93 -12.46
N ARG A 40 -4.17 11.49 -11.89
CA ARG A 40 -3.39 10.35 -12.37
C ARG A 40 -3.69 9.08 -11.56
N LEU A 41 -4.47 9.15 -10.47
CA LEU A 41 -4.82 8.01 -9.64
C LEU A 41 -5.43 6.86 -10.45
N ASP A 42 -6.39 7.15 -11.33
CA ASP A 42 -7.03 6.14 -12.19
C ASP A 42 -6.01 5.44 -13.10
N GLN A 43 -4.98 6.17 -13.53
CA GLN A 43 -3.92 5.59 -14.34
C GLN A 43 -3.03 4.65 -13.52
N ILE A 44 -2.78 4.98 -12.25
CA ILE A 44 -2.01 4.13 -11.33
C ILE A 44 -2.74 2.81 -11.13
N ILE A 45 -4.03 2.87 -10.80
CA ILE A 45 -4.88 1.69 -10.56
C ILE A 45 -4.83 0.76 -11.78
N LYS A 46 -5.09 1.29 -12.97
CA LYS A 46 -5.04 0.53 -14.23
C LYS A 46 -3.67 -0.07 -14.55
N GLN A 47 -2.59 0.49 -14.03
CA GLN A 47 -1.24 -0.06 -14.23
C GLN A 47 -0.92 -1.15 -13.22
N LEU A 48 -1.36 -0.98 -11.96
CA LEU A 48 -1.24 -2.01 -10.93
C LEU A 48 -2.03 -3.26 -11.31
N GLU A 49 -3.26 -3.11 -11.81
CA GLU A 49 -4.10 -4.23 -12.26
C GLU A 49 -3.48 -5.03 -13.44
N LYS A 50 -2.54 -4.44 -14.17
CA LYS A 50 -1.84 -5.11 -15.28
C LYS A 50 -0.59 -5.86 -14.85
N LEU A 51 -0.16 -5.70 -13.60
CA LEU A 51 1.01 -6.41 -13.09
C LEU A 51 0.64 -7.86 -12.80
N TYR A 52 1.44 -8.79 -13.32
CA TYR A 52 1.22 -10.23 -13.14
C TYR A 52 1.20 -10.68 -11.66
N ASP A 53 1.94 -9.97 -10.80
CA ASP A 53 2.03 -10.26 -9.36
C ASP A 53 0.93 -9.58 -8.52
N VAL A 54 0.00 -8.86 -9.15
CA VAL A 54 -1.12 -8.19 -8.47
C VAL A 54 -2.39 -9.00 -8.68
N SER A 55 -2.95 -9.51 -7.58
CA SER A 55 -4.20 -10.27 -7.62
C SER A 55 -5.44 -9.39 -7.63
N GLU A 56 -5.41 -8.25 -6.93
CA GLU A 56 -6.55 -7.36 -6.76
C GLU A 56 -6.06 -5.95 -6.39
N VAL A 57 -6.76 -4.92 -6.84
CA VAL A 57 -6.54 -3.52 -6.46
C VAL A 57 -7.86 -2.94 -5.99
N LEU A 58 -7.87 -2.36 -4.79
CA LEU A 58 -9.06 -1.72 -4.20
C LEU A 58 -8.72 -0.29 -3.82
N VAL A 59 -9.63 0.63 -4.15
CA VAL A 59 -9.55 2.03 -3.74
C VAL A 59 -10.39 2.21 -2.49
N CYS A 60 -9.77 2.70 -1.43
CA CYS A 60 -10.45 3.02 -0.18
C CYS A 60 -10.36 4.52 0.07
N GLU A 61 -11.51 5.19 0.05
CA GLU A 61 -11.59 6.63 0.33
C GLU A 61 -11.95 6.92 1.80
N ASP A 62 -12.59 5.96 2.48
CA ASP A 62 -13.01 6.07 3.87
C ASP A 62 -12.09 5.23 4.77
N TYR A 63 -10.95 5.81 5.14
CA TYR A 63 -9.98 5.18 6.03
C TYR A 63 -9.54 6.14 7.13
N ASN A 64 -9.13 5.57 8.27
CA ASN A 64 -8.56 6.35 9.35
C ASN A 64 -7.12 6.74 9.01
N HIS A 65 -6.89 8.01 8.66
CA HIS A 65 -5.57 8.57 8.37
C HIS A 65 -4.52 8.28 9.46
N LYS A 66 -4.94 8.16 10.72
CA LYS A 66 -4.05 7.83 11.85
C LYS A 66 -3.33 6.51 11.68
N ILE A 67 -3.81 5.60 10.83
CA ILE A 67 -3.13 4.34 10.53
C ILE A 67 -1.72 4.58 10.01
N PHE A 68 -1.49 5.62 9.20
CA PHE A 68 -0.16 5.95 8.68
C PHE A 68 0.63 6.85 9.64
N ASP A 69 -0.02 7.76 10.36
CA ASP A 69 0.65 8.68 11.29
C ASP A 69 1.15 7.97 12.57
N ASP A 70 0.33 7.06 13.11
CA ASP A 70 0.55 6.39 14.38
C ASP A 70 1.05 4.94 14.23
N ILE A 71 1.66 4.59 13.08
CA ILE A 71 2.20 3.24 12.79
C ILE A 71 3.02 2.69 13.98
N HIS A 72 3.85 3.53 14.58
CA HIS A 72 4.74 3.17 15.68
C HIS A 72 3.99 2.72 16.96
N LYS A 73 2.75 3.18 17.17
CA LYS A 73 1.88 2.74 18.27
C LYS A 73 1.19 1.41 17.94
N LEU A 74 0.80 1.23 16.68
CA LEU A 74 0.18 0.00 16.18
C LEU A 74 1.16 -1.18 16.23
N ILE A 75 2.38 -1.00 15.73
CA ILE A 75 3.41 -2.06 15.72
C ILE A 75 3.81 -2.47 17.15
N ARG A 76 3.98 -1.51 18.06
CA ARG A 76 4.37 -1.80 19.46
C ARG A 76 3.30 -2.52 20.28
N SER A 77 2.04 -2.53 19.83
CA SER A 77 0.96 -3.20 20.55
C SER A 77 1.03 -4.72 20.44
N ASP A 78 1.74 -5.25 19.44
CA ASP A 78 1.90 -6.70 19.19
C ASP A 78 3.21 -7.30 19.79
N ASP A 79 4.14 -6.47 20.28
CA ASP A 79 5.42 -6.93 20.87
C ASP A 79 5.33 -7.32 22.36
N VAL A 80 4.15 -7.20 23.00
CA VAL A 80 3.94 -7.55 24.42
C VAL A 80 2.94 -8.70 24.57
N LYS A 81 3.19 -9.80 23.86
CA LYS A 81 2.71 -11.13 24.26
C LYS A 81 3.82 -12.16 23.99
N LYS A 82 4.86 -12.10 24.82
CA LYS A 82 5.80 -13.20 25.00
C LYS A 82 5.53 -13.87 26.34
#